data_AF-A0A0B1S4R8-F1
#
_entry.id   AF-A0A0B1S4R8-F1
#
_cell.length_a   1.000
_cell.length_b   1.000
_cell.length_c   1.000
_cell.angle_alpha   90.00
_cell.angle_beta   90.00
_cell.angle_gamma   90.00
#
_symmetry.space_group_name_H-M   'P 1'
#
loop_
_entity.id
_entity.type
_entity.pdbx_description
1 polymer ?
#
loop_
_entity_poly.entity_id
_entity_poly.type
_entity_poly.pdbx_seq_one_letter_code
_entity_poly.pdbx_strand_id
1 'polypeptide(L)'
;LTLVYFQIFSTPNHHPRSQPFFDHVFSFSVTPDLKIWFRNFQIVDESLQLQEIGPRFVLETIRIFSGSFDGAVLYDNPDYESPNAKRRALKLAGKGKYIEKELHKKAAIVKAQQIKEIIAEKVEDPVGEVSKFVWSKLNTYA
;
A
#
# COMPACT_ATOMS: atom_id res chain seq x y z
N LEU A 1 13.68 -12.78 -23.80
CA LEU A 1 13.61 -13.41 -22.46
C LEU A 1 13.59 -14.93 -22.52
N THR A 2 12.70 -15.55 -23.31
CA THR A 2 12.59 -17.02 -23.45
C THR A 2 13.91 -17.75 -23.72
N LEU A 3 14.74 -17.23 -24.64
CA LEU A 3 16.06 -17.80 -24.95
C LEU A 3 17.02 -17.83 -23.75
N VAL A 4 16.99 -16.78 -22.92
CA VAL A 4 17.87 -16.66 -21.75
C VAL A 4 17.44 -17.62 -20.64
N TYR A 5 16.13 -17.76 -20.42
CA TYR A 5 15.60 -18.71 -19.43
C TYR A 5 16.00 -20.16 -19.74
N PHE A 6 15.94 -20.54 -21.02
CA PHE A 6 16.38 -21.87 -21.43
C PHE A 6 17.87 -22.09 -21.12
N GLN A 7 18.73 -21.14 -21.46
CA GLN A 7 20.17 -21.24 -21.18
C GLN A 7 20.52 -21.32 -19.69
N ILE A 8 19.72 -20.69 -18.82
CA ILE A 8 19.97 -20.66 -17.37
C ILE A 8 19.44 -21.93 -16.69
N PHE A 9 18.22 -22.35 -17.02
CA PHE A 9 17.50 -23.39 -16.27
C PHE A 9 17.53 -24.77 -16.92
N SER A 10 17.95 -24.89 -18.19
CA SER A 10 18.03 -26.19 -18.86
C SER A 10 19.37 -26.88 -18.62
N THR A 11 19.31 -28.20 -18.48
CA THR A 11 20.52 -29.04 -18.44
C THR A 11 21.07 -29.20 -19.86
N PRO A 12 22.34 -28.82 -20.11
CA PRO A 12 22.93 -28.98 -21.44
C PRO A 12 23.08 -30.45 -21.81
N ASN A 13 23.06 -30.73 -23.11
CA ASN A 13 23.19 -32.09 -23.62
C ASN A 13 24.55 -32.69 -23.21
N HIS A 14 24.55 -33.96 -22.78
CA HIS A 14 25.73 -34.68 -22.28
C HIS A 14 26.40 -34.05 -21.03
N HIS A 15 25.63 -33.38 -20.18
CA HIS A 15 26.16 -32.94 -18.90
C HIS A 15 26.60 -34.18 -18.07
N PRO A 16 27.81 -34.22 -17.49
CA PRO A 16 28.34 -35.43 -16.84
C PRO A 16 27.52 -35.92 -15.63
N ARG A 17 26.65 -35.08 -15.09
CA ARG A 17 25.72 -35.40 -14.00
C ARG A 17 24.25 -35.48 -14.45
N SER A 18 23.96 -35.44 -15.75
CA SER A 18 22.59 -35.60 -16.25
C SER A 18 22.13 -37.04 -16.01
N GLN A 19 20.91 -37.18 -15.50
CA GLN A 19 20.25 -38.48 -15.37
C GLN A 19 19.35 -38.72 -16.59
N PRO A 20 19.13 -39.99 -16.98
CA PRO A 20 18.37 -40.33 -18.18
C PRO A 20 16.84 -40.19 -18.02
N PHE A 21 16.36 -39.58 -16.94
CA PHE A 21 14.94 -39.44 -16.61
C PHE A 21 14.59 -38.00 -16.24
N PHE A 22 13.33 -37.63 -16.48
CA PHE A 22 12.75 -36.37 -16.06
C PHE A 22 12.05 -36.56 -14.72
N ASP A 23 12.62 -35.99 -13.66
CA ASP A 23 12.03 -36.05 -12.31
C ASP A 23 11.14 -34.82 -12.02
N HIS A 24 11.45 -33.67 -12.62
CA HIS A 24 10.76 -32.42 -12.34
C HIS A 24 10.56 -31.54 -13.58
N VAL A 25 9.59 -30.63 -13.47
CA VAL A 25 9.19 -29.67 -14.51
C VAL A 25 9.13 -28.28 -13.91
N PHE A 26 9.79 -27.32 -14.55
CA PHE A 26 9.63 -25.90 -14.26
C PHE A 26 8.53 -25.30 -15.13
N SER A 27 7.59 -24.61 -14.50
CA SER A 27 6.53 -23.86 -15.18
C SER A 27 6.78 -22.37 -15.03
N PHE A 28 6.78 -21.69 -16.17
CA PHE A 28 6.86 -20.24 -16.27
C PHE A 28 5.55 -19.72 -16.85
N SER A 29 4.81 -18.90 -16.11
CA SER A 29 3.60 -18.24 -16.62
C SER A 29 3.73 -16.73 -16.54
N VAL A 30 3.36 -16.05 -17.63
CA VAL A 30 3.37 -14.59 -17.72
C VAL A 30 1.95 -14.09 -17.51
N THR A 31 1.78 -13.19 -16.55
CA THR A 31 0.49 -12.54 -16.25
C THR A 31 0.36 -11.25 -17.06
N PRO A 32 -0.85 -10.71 -17.30
CA PRO A 32 -1.01 -9.43 -17.99
C PRO A 32 -0.28 -8.24 -17.36
N ASP A 33 0.09 -8.32 -16.08
CA ASP A 33 0.90 -7.33 -15.36
C ASP A 33 2.42 -7.52 -15.57
N LEU A 34 2.84 -8.25 -16.63
CA LEU A 34 4.22 -8.52 -17.01
C LEU A 34 5.06 -9.24 -15.93
N LYS A 35 4.41 -9.89 -14.96
CA LYS A 35 5.09 -10.71 -13.96
C LYS A 35 5.19 -12.15 -14.41
N ILE A 36 6.34 -12.74 -14.13
CA ILE A 36 6.69 -14.10 -14.48
C ILE A 36 6.60 -14.95 -13.22
N TRP A 37 5.65 -15.87 -13.18
CA TRP A 37 5.49 -16.82 -12.09
C TRP A 37 6.34 -18.05 -12.37
N PHE A 38 7.17 -18.41 -11.39
CA PHE A 38 7.94 -19.64 -11.40
C PHE A 38 7.31 -20.67 -10.46
N ARG A 39 7.14 -21.89 -10.96
CA ARG A 39 6.74 -23.05 -10.18
C ARG A 39 7.57 -24.26 -10.52
N ASN A 40 7.86 -25.07 -9.50
CA ASN A 40 8.56 -26.33 -9.64
C ASN A 40 7.65 -27.49 -9.22
N PHE A 41 7.47 -28.45 -10.13
CA PHE A 41 6.67 -29.63 -9.96
C PHE A 41 7.53 -30.89 -10.08
N GLN A 42 7.32 -31.88 -9.23
CA GLN A 42 7.80 -33.24 -9.46
C GLN A 42 6.73 -34.06 -10.17
N ILE A 43 7.19 -34.96 -11.03
CA ILE A 43 6.34 -35.93 -11.71
C ILE A 43 6.13 -37.11 -10.75
N VAL A 44 4.89 -37.32 -10.34
CA VAL A 44 4.45 -38.40 -9.45
C VAL A 44 3.99 -39.58 -10.29
N ASP A 45 4.82 -40.62 -10.30
CA ASP A 45 4.62 -41.96 -10.89
C ASP A 45 4.05 -41.99 -12.33
N GLU A 46 3.70 -43.19 -12.80
CA GLU A 46 3.27 -43.47 -14.18
C GLU A 46 2.00 -42.72 -14.62
N SER A 47 1.27 -42.14 -13.66
CA SER A 47 0.07 -41.34 -13.93
C SER A 47 0.38 -39.90 -14.37
N LEU A 48 1.66 -39.50 -14.44
CA LEU A 48 2.11 -38.17 -14.83
C LEU A 48 1.46 -37.04 -14.01
N GLN A 49 1.10 -37.32 -12.77
CA GLN A 49 0.55 -36.29 -11.89
C GLN A 49 1.66 -35.35 -11.45
N LEU A 50 1.34 -34.07 -11.29
CA LEU A 50 2.33 -33.05 -10.93
C LEU A 50 2.10 -32.61 -9.49
N GLN A 51 3.11 -32.81 -8.63
CA GLN A 51 3.10 -32.35 -7.26
C GLN A 51 4.02 -31.13 -7.10
N GLU A 52 3.49 -30.02 -6.56
CA GLU A 52 4.33 -28.86 -6.24
C GLU A 52 5.31 -29.22 -5.11
N ILE A 53 6.61 -29.03 -5.38
CA ILE A 53 7.69 -29.17 -4.39
C ILE A 53 8.27 -27.81 -4.01
N GLY A 54 8.26 -26.86 -4.94
CA GLY A 54 8.92 -25.57 -4.81
C GLY A 54 10.40 -25.62 -5.25
N PRO A 55 11.13 -24.49 -5.23
CA PRO A 55 10.71 -23.17 -4.76
C PRO A 55 9.66 -22.52 -5.67
N ARG A 56 8.91 -21.57 -5.10
CA ARG A 56 7.90 -20.77 -5.81
C ARG A 56 8.21 -19.30 -5.63
N PHE A 57 8.32 -18.57 -6.74
CA PHE A 57 8.59 -17.14 -6.70
C PHE A 57 8.02 -16.45 -7.94
N VAL A 58 7.98 -15.13 -7.87
CA VAL A 58 7.53 -14.26 -8.95
C VAL A 58 8.69 -13.34 -9.30
N LEU A 59 9.01 -13.26 -10.58
CA LEU A 59 9.99 -12.34 -11.14
C LEU A 59 9.28 -11.20 -11.83
N GLU A 60 9.78 -10.00 -11.63
CA GLU A 60 9.35 -8.78 -12.31
C GLU A 60 10.57 -8.16 -12.97
N THR A 61 10.46 -7.83 -14.25
CA THR A 61 11.59 -7.24 -14.98
C THR A 61 11.76 -5.80 -14.53
N ILE A 62 12.94 -5.44 -14.03
CA ILE A 62 13.26 -4.08 -13.61
C ILE A 62 13.86 -3.31 -14.78
N ARG A 63 15.01 -3.80 -15.25
CA ARG A 63 15.83 -3.14 -16.27
C ARG A 63 16.69 -4.16 -17.02
N ILE A 64 16.98 -3.89 -18.29
CA ILE A 64 17.87 -4.71 -19.13
C ILE A 64 19.02 -3.82 -19.61
N PHE A 65 20.25 -4.27 -19.40
CA PHE A 65 21.47 -3.60 -19.85
C PHE A 65 22.04 -4.30 -21.09
N SER A 66 22.80 -3.56 -21.89
CA SER A 66 23.42 -4.09 -23.10
C SER A 66 24.60 -5.03 -22.84
N GLY A 67 25.28 -4.90 -21.70
CA GLY A 67 26.44 -5.70 -21.32
C GLY A 67 26.20 -6.55 -20.07
N SER A 68 27.24 -7.27 -19.66
CA SER A 68 27.25 -8.05 -18.42
C SER A 68 27.43 -7.12 -17.22
N PHE A 69 26.33 -6.85 -16.52
CA PHE A 69 26.27 -5.98 -15.32
C PHE A 69 26.54 -4.49 -15.54
N ASP A 70 26.80 -4.05 -16.77
CA ASP A 70 27.04 -2.65 -17.13
C ASP A 70 26.59 -2.39 -18.59
N GLY A 71 26.61 -1.12 -19.00
CA GLY A 71 26.30 -0.66 -20.35
C GLY A 71 25.02 0.16 -20.44
N ALA A 72 24.60 0.45 -21.67
CA ALA A 72 23.42 1.25 -21.92
C ALA A 72 22.15 0.50 -21.49
N VAL A 73 21.17 1.26 -20.98
CA VAL A 73 19.86 0.72 -20.63
C VAL A 73 19.07 0.47 -21.92
N LEU A 74 18.79 -0.80 -22.21
CA LEU A 74 18.01 -1.21 -23.37
C LEU A 74 16.51 -1.22 -23.09
N TYR A 75 16.14 -1.48 -21.83
CA TYR A 75 14.76 -1.51 -21.38
C TYR A 75 14.68 -1.09 -19.92
N ASP A 76 13.72 -0.22 -19.60
CA ASP A 76 13.39 0.19 -18.24
C ASP A 76 11.88 0.00 -18.05
N ASN A 77 11.47 -0.73 -17.01
CA ASN A 77 10.05 -1.00 -16.77
C ASN A 77 9.37 0.22 -16.13
N PRO A 78 8.41 0.88 -16.81
CA PRO A 78 7.74 2.06 -16.26
C PRO A 78 6.82 1.75 -15.06
N ASP A 79 6.32 0.51 -14.99
CA ASP A 79 5.37 0.08 -13.93
C ASP A 79 6.09 -0.43 -12.67
N TYR A 80 7.42 -0.65 -12.75
CA TYR A 80 8.19 -1.15 -11.63
C TYR A 80 8.41 -0.06 -10.58
N GLU A 81 7.86 -0.29 -9.38
CA GLU A 81 8.15 0.53 -8.21
C GLU A 81 8.90 -0.29 -7.16
N SER A 82 10.09 0.17 -6.80
CA SER A 82 10.93 -0.50 -5.81
C SER A 82 10.21 -0.64 -4.45
N PRO A 83 10.39 -1.76 -3.72
CA PRO A 83 9.80 -1.94 -2.38
C PRO A 83 10.20 -0.83 -1.40
N ASN A 84 11.38 -0.24 -1.59
CA ASN A 84 11.85 0.87 -0.76
C ASN A 84 11.11 2.18 -1.06
N ALA A 85 10.80 2.45 -2.33
CA ALA A 85 9.94 3.57 -2.71
C ALA A 85 8.54 3.41 -2.10
N LYS A 86 7.92 2.22 -2.23
CA LYS A 86 6.63 1.90 -1.58
C LYS A 86 6.65 2.14 -0.08
N ARG A 87 7.66 1.60 0.62
CA ARG A 87 7.83 1.79 2.06
C ARG A 87 8.03 3.25 2.44
N ARG A 88 8.79 4.01 1.64
CA ARG A 88 9.00 5.45 1.84
C ARG A 88 7.69 6.23 1.66
N ALA A 89 6.92 5.93 0.62
CA ALA A 89 5.62 6.55 0.35
C ALA A 89 4.64 6.30 1.50
N LEU A 90 4.54 5.05 1.98
CA LEU A 90 3.72 4.69 3.14
C LEU A 90 4.15 5.43 4.42
N LYS A 91 5.46 5.55 4.66
CA LYS A 91 5.98 6.32 5.79
C LYS A 91 5.64 7.81 5.65
N LEU A 92 5.74 8.38 4.46
CA LEU A 92 5.44 9.78 4.20
C LEU A 92 3.94 10.07 4.36
N ALA A 93 3.06 9.20 3.86
CA ALA A 93 1.61 9.29 4.07
C ALA A 93 1.21 9.09 5.55
N GLY A 94 2.04 8.39 6.32
CA GLY A 94 1.91 8.30 7.77
C GLY A 94 2.38 9.54 8.53
N LYS A 95 3.27 10.35 7.95
CA LYS A 95 3.71 11.61 8.54
C LYS A 95 2.57 12.62 8.48
N GLY A 96 2.46 13.45 9.51
CA GLY A 96 1.41 14.47 9.60
C GLY A 96 0.13 13.99 10.30
N LYS A 97 -0.14 12.68 10.40
CA LYS A 97 -1.33 12.16 11.12
C LYS A 97 -1.46 12.67 12.56
N TYR A 98 -0.35 12.86 13.27
CA TYR A 98 -0.36 13.44 14.61
C TYR A 98 -0.70 14.94 14.58
N ILE A 99 -0.05 15.69 13.68
CA ILE A 99 -0.28 17.14 13.53
C ILE A 99 -1.73 17.40 13.10
N GLU A 100 -2.23 16.62 12.14
CA GLU A 100 -3.62 16.66 11.66
C GLU A 100 -4.60 16.36 12.80
N LYS A 101 -4.35 15.33 13.62
CA LYS A 101 -5.15 15.06 14.82
C LYS A 101 -5.16 16.22 15.80
N GLU A 102 -4.00 16.83 16.07
CA GLU A 102 -3.91 17.97 16.98
C GLU A 102 -4.59 19.22 16.42
N LEU A 103 -4.47 19.48 15.11
CA LEU A 103 -5.19 20.56 14.42
C LEU A 103 -6.71 20.33 14.47
N HIS A 104 -7.18 19.11 14.23
CA HIS A 104 -8.60 18.77 14.32
C HIS A 104 -9.15 18.95 15.75
N LYS A 105 -8.39 18.54 16.78
CA LYS A 105 -8.77 18.79 18.18
C LYS A 105 -8.91 20.29 18.47
N LYS A 106 -7.90 21.08 18.08
CA LYS A 106 -7.94 22.54 18.26
C LYS A 106 -9.10 23.18 17.52
N ALA A 107 -9.33 22.80 16.27
CA ALA A 107 -10.45 23.30 15.47
C ALA A 107 -11.82 22.93 16.07
N ALA A 108 -11.97 21.73 16.64
CA ALA A 108 -13.19 21.33 17.33
C ALA A 108 -13.45 22.17 18.60
N ILE A 109 -12.41 22.46 19.37
CA ILE A 109 -12.49 23.32 20.57
C ILE A 109 -12.93 24.74 20.19
N VAL A 110 -12.29 25.34 19.17
CA VAL A 110 -12.63 26.68 18.70
C VAL A 110 -14.07 26.74 18.17
N LYS A 111 -14.50 25.75 17.39
CA LYS A 111 -15.90 25.66 16.94
C LYS A 111 -16.87 25.56 18.11
N ALA A 112 -16.55 24.76 19.14
CA ALA A 112 -17.41 24.65 20.31
C ALA A 112 -17.50 25.97 21.11
N GLN A 113 -16.42 26.76 21.17
CA GLN A 113 -16.41 28.09 21.77
C GLN A 113 -17.27 29.08 20.97
N GLN A 114 -17.09 29.16 19.65
CA GLN A 114 -17.91 30.01 18.78
C GLN A 114 -19.40 29.66 18.86
N ILE A 115 -19.74 28.37 18.90
CA ILE A 115 -21.14 27.93 19.07
C ILE A 115 -21.71 28.43 20.40
N LYS A 116 -20.93 28.37 21.50
CA LYS A 116 -21.37 28.90 22.81
C LYS A 116 -21.58 30.41 22.76
N GLU A 117 -20.69 31.16 22.12
CA GLU A 117 -20.81 32.62 21.98
C GLU A 117 -22.03 33.01 21.14
N ILE A 118 -22.27 32.35 20.01
CA ILE A 118 -23.46 32.60 19.16
C ILE A 118 -24.76 32.25 19.91
N ILE A 119 -24.73 31.20 20.73
CA ILE A 119 -25.88 30.83 21.59
C ILE A 119 -26.07 31.90 22.68
N ALA A 120 -25.00 32.39 23.31
CA ALA A 120 -25.08 33.41 24.35
C ALA A 120 -25.59 34.76 23.80
N GLU A 121 -25.14 35.19 22.62
CA GLU A 121 -25.62 36.40 21.95
C GLU A 121 -27.12 36.30 21.60
N LYS A 122 -27.60 35.12 21.20
CA LYS A 122 -29.03 34.89 20.98
C LYS A 122 -29.87 34.79 22.26
N VAL A 123 -29.23 34.70 23.43
CA VAL A 123 -29.88 34.51 24.75
C VAL A 123 -29.95 35.82 25.55
N GLU A 124 -29.53 36.96 25.01
CA GLU A 124 -29.92 38.26 25.57
C GLU A 124 -31.43 38.49 25.36
N ASP A 125 -32.17 37.94 26.31
CA ASP A 125 -33.62 37.91 26.38
C ASP A 125 -34.15 39.30 26.81
N PRO A 126 -34.99 39.99 25.99
CA PRO A 126 -35.56 41.29 26.36
C PRO A 126 -36.45 41.24 27.63
N VAL A 127 -36.74 40.03 28.13
CA VAL A 127 -37.55 39.78 29.33
C VAL A 127 -36.81 40.16 30.63
N GLY A 128 -35.47 40.18 30.64
CA GLY A 128 -34.66 40.46 31.83
C GLY A 128 -34.82 41.89 32.36
N GLU A 129 -35.06 42.87 31.49
CA GLU A 129 -35.29 44.27 31.89
C GLU A 129 -36.67 44.47 32.54
N VAL A 130 -37.69 43.74 32.07
CA VAL A 130 -39.07 43.81 32.60
C VAL A 130 -39.12 43.31 34.05
N SER A 131 -38.39 42.23 34.36
CA SER A 131 -38.34 41.67 35.71
C SER A 131 -37.72 42.64 36.74
N LYS A 132 -36.61 43.30 36.39
CA LYS A 132 -35.95 44.30 37.24
C LYS A 132 -36.85 45.53 37.48
N PHE A 133 -37.60 45.96 36.47
CA PHE A 133 -38.52 47.08 36.58
C PHE A 133 -39.70 46.78 37.53
N VAL A 134 -40.26 45.56 37.45
CA VAL A 134 -41.36 45.12 38.32
C VAL A 134 -40.91 44.98 39.77
N TRP A 135 -39.72 44.40 40.02
CA TRP A 135 -39.17 44.26 41.36
C TRP A 135 -38.83 45.60 42.02
N SER A 136 -38.29 46.55 41.24
CA SER A 136 -38.04 47.91 41.73
C SER A 136 -39.32 48.61 42.16
N LYS A 137 -40.43 48.44 41.43
CA LYS A 137 -41.72 49.02 41.81
C LYS A 137 -42.31 48.38 43.06
N LEU A 138 -42.14 47.09 43.26
CA LEU A 138 -42.67 46.38 44.44
C LEU A 138 -41.96 46.78 45.74
N ASN A 139 -40.66 47.02 45.70
CA ASN A 139 -39.87 47.44 46.88
C ASN A 139 -40.03 48.91 47.28
N THR A 140 -40.84 49.69 46.56
CA THR A 140 -41.12 51.10 46.91
C THR A 140 -42.41 51.23 47.74
N TYR A 141 -43.15 50.14 47.97
CA TYR A 141 -44.44 50.14 48.69
C TYR A 141 -44.44 49.32 49.99
N ALA A 142 -43.28 49.03 50.57
CA ALA A 142 -43.11 48.45 51.90
C ALA A 142 -42.32 49.41 52.79
#